data_AF-A0A538R839-F1
#
_entry.id   AF-A0A538R839-F1
#
_cell.length_a   1.000
_cell.length_b   1.000
_cell.length_c   1.000
_cell.angle_alpha   90.00
_cell.angle_beta   90.00
_cell.angle_gamma   90.00
#
_symmetry.space_group_name_H-M   'P 1'
#
loop_
_entity.id
_entity.type
_entity.pdbx_description
1 polymer ?
#
loop_
_entity_poly.entity_id
_entity_poly.type
_entity_poly.pdbx_seq_one_letter_code
_entity_poly.pdbx_strand_id
1 'polypeptide(L)'
;MGDRRQLLKRLDTAWAAFKESYAGLSDAQLMEPGVTGAWSVRDILAHVTTWEEEALKHLPLILEGGTPPRYSVLYGGIDAFNGRMTEQKGSFSLSEVLSQLDHIHRRLIDFIQSAPEDQFIRETRFRRRLRLDTYGHYPKHAEGIWKWREQRRARFAERRRAEEIIDRDLPFINPNGPI
;
A
#
# COMPACT_ATOMS: atom_id res chain seq x y z
N MET A 1 -18.33 23.79 -6.87
CA MET A 1 -18.09 22.36 -7.19
C MET A 1 -18.85 21.52 -6.18
N GLY A 2 -19.57 20.47 -6.60
CA GLY A 2 -20.31 19.60 -5.68
C GLY A 2 -19.41 18.77 -4.75
N ASP A 3 -19.96 18.31 -3.62
CA ASP A 3 -19.23 17.61 -2.56
C ASP A 3 -18.62 16.29 -3.04
N ARG A 4 -19.34 15.53 -3.87
CA ARG A 4 -18.84 14.29 -4.48
C ARG A 4 -17.59 14.54 -5.31
N ARG A 5 -17.58 15.60 -6.12
CA ARG A 5 -16.43 15.97 -6.97
C ARG A 5 -15.23 16.34 -6.12
N GLN A 6 -15.44 17.07 -5.02
CA GLN A 6 -14.34 17.42 -4.11
C GLN A 6 -13.76 16.17 -3.43
N LEU A 7 -14.62 15.23 -3.01
CA LEU A 7 -14.16 13.97 -2.42
C LEU A 7 -13.40 13.12 -3.43
N LEU A 8 -13.91 12.94 -4.65
CA LEU A 8 -13.23 12.21 -5.71
C LEU A 8 -11.86 12.81 -6.03
N LYS A 9 -11.74 14.15 -6.07
CA LYS A 9 -10.45 14.81 -6.25
C LYS A 9 -9.47 14.49 -5.12
N ARG A 10 -9.93 14.48 -3.87
CA ARG A 10 -9.10 14.11 -2.71
C ARG A 10 -8.64 12.66 -2.78
N LEU A 11 -9.54 11.76 -3.17
CA LEU A 11 -9.25 10.34 -3.34
C LEU A 11 -8.23 10.13 -4.46
N ASP A 12 -8.46 10.70 -5.63
CA ASP A 12 -7.54 10.64 -6.77
C ASP A 12 -6.14 11.19 -6.42
N THR A 13 -6.07 12.33 -5.72
CA THR A 13 -4.79 12.89 -5.27
C THR A 13 -4.04 11.94 -4.33
N ALA A 14 -4.74 11.36 -3.35
CA ALA A 14 -4.13 10.42 -2.40
C ALA A 14 -3.72 9.10 -3.08
N TRP A 15 -4.53 8.63 -4.03
CA TRP A 15 -4.23 7.45 -4.83
C TRP A 15 -3.01 7.65 -5.73
N ALA A 16 -2.93 8.78 -6.43
CA ALA A 16 -1.78 9.13 -7.26
C ALA A 16 -0.50 9.19 -6.42
N ALA A 17 -0.54 9.82 -5.24
CA ALA A 17 0.60 9.86 -4.32
C ALA A 17 1.01 8.47 -3.81
N PHE A 18 0.05 7.57 -3.58
CA PHE A 18 0.33 6.19 -3.21
C PHE A 18 1.01 5.43 -4.36
N LYS A 19 0.50 5.55 -5.58
CA LYS A 19 1.14 4.96 -6.77
C LYS A 19 2.55 5.46 -6.99
N GLU A 20 2.76 6.76 -6.78
CA GLU A 20 4.09 7.38 -6.92
C GLU A 20 5.10 6.82 -5.92
N SER A 21 4.66 6.41 -4.72
CA SER A 21 5.57 5.87 -3.70
C SER A 21 6.36 4.64 -4.16
N TYR A 22 5.77 3.81 -5.02
CA TYR A 22 6.42 2.63 -5.56
C TYR A 22 6.75 2.73 -7.05
N ALA A 23 6.51 3.88 -7.68
CA ALA A 23 6.87 4.10 -9.08
C ALA A 23 8.38 3.93 -9.29
N GLY A 24 8.73 3.33 -10.43
CA GLY A 24 10.10 3.07 -10.85
C GLY A 24 10.86 1.99 -10.06
N LEU A 25 10.21 1.29 -9.11
CA LEU A 25 10.79 0.11 -8.48
C LEU A 25 10.71 -1.09 -9.45
N SER A 26 11.75 -1.91 -9.46
CA SER A 26 11.71 -3.20 -10.18
C SER A 26 10.89 -4.23 -9.41
N ASP A 27 10.45 -5.30 -10.08
CA ASP A 27 9.72 -6.41 -9.45
C ASP A 27 10.48 -6.99 -8.25
N ALA A 28 11.81 -7.14 -8.38
CA ALA A 28 12.65 -7.61 -7.27
C ALA A 28 12.62 -6.66 -6.07
N GLN A 29 12.56 -5.34 -6.30
CA GLN A 29 12.44 -4.34 -5.24
C GLN A 29 11.04 -4.32 -4.63
N LEU A 30 9.99 -4.52 -5.43
CA LEU A 30 8.62 -4.60 -4.94
C LEU A 30 8.39 -5.79 -4.00
N MET A 31 9.18 -6.84 -4.19
CA MET A 31 9.17 -8.07 -3.38
C MET A 31 10.18 -8.05 -2.21
N GLU A 32 11.03 -7.04 -2.11
CA GLU A 32 12.03 -6.95 -1.03
C GLU A 32 11.33 -6.68 0.31
N PRO A 33 11.57 -7.49 1.37
CA PRO A 33 10.94 -7.30 2.66
C PRO A 33 11.49 -6.06 3.37
N GLY A 34 10.77 -5.59 4.40
CA GLY A 34 11.27 -4.54 5.30
C GLY A 34 10.57 -3.19 5.20
N VAL A 35 9.47 -3.08 4.47
CA VAL A 35 8.67 -1.84 4.42
C VAL A 35 8.00 -1.60 5.77
N THR A 36 7.31 -2.62 6.28
CA THR A 36 6.70 -2.64 7.62
C THR A 36 6.93 -4.01 8.23
N GLY A 37 7.89 -4.13 9.15
CA GLY A 37 8.30 -5.45 9.65
C GLY A 37 8.78 -6.34 8.50
N ALA A 38 8.19 -7.52 8.32
CA ALA A 38 8.54 -8.43 7.23
C ALA A 38 7.87 -8.09 5.89
N TRP A 39 6.93 -7.14 5.84
CA TRP A 39 6.16 -6.87 4.63
C TRP A 39 6.99 -6.17 3.56
N SER A 40 6.82 -6.62 2.33
CA SER A 40 7.31 -5.98 1.12
C SER A 40 6.34 -4.90 0.62
N VAL A 41 6.73 -4.15 -0.43
CA VAL A 41 5.81 -3.20 -1.09
C VAL A 41 4.61 -3.95 -1.65
N ARG A 42 4.82 -5.12 -2.24
CA ARG A 42 3.77 -5.99 -2.75
C ARG A 42 2.74 -6.35 -1.67
N ASP A 43 3.18 -6.64 -0.45
CA ASP A 43 2.27 -6.95 0.66
C ASP A 43 1.46 -5.72 1.11
N ILE A 44 2.09 -4.54 1.11
CA ILE A 44 1.40 -3.27 1.36
C ILE A 44 0.32 -3.00 0.30
N LEU A 45 0.59 -3.27 -0.98
CA LEU A 45 -0.39 -3.15 -2.05
C LEU A 45 -1.57 -4.11 -1.82
N ALA A 46 -1.30 -5.38 -1.52
CA ALA A 46 -2.35 -6.36 -1.20
C ALA A 46 -3.20 -5.95 0.01
N HIS A 47 -2.56 -5.37 1.03
CA HIS A 47 -3.23 -4.84 2.21
C HIS A 47 -4.14 -3.65 1.87
N VAL A 48 -3.67 -2.68 1.08
CA VAL A 48 -4.50 -1.55 0.64
C VAL A 48 -5.69 -2.03 -0.19
N THR A 49 -5.48 -2.97 -1.12
CA THR A 49 -6.58 -3.58 -1.91
C THR A 49 -7.63 -4.23 -1.01
N THR A 50 -7.21 -4.88 0.07
CA THR A 50 -8.15 -5.49 1.06
C THR A 50 -9.09 -4.46 1.68
N TRP A 51 -8.59 -3.25 1.98
CA TRP A 51 -9.44 -2.20 2.54
C TRP A 51 -10.38 -1.59 1.51
N GLU A 52 -9.97 -1.48 0.24
CA GLU A 52 -10.90 -1.09 -0.84
C GLU A 52 -11.99 -2.14 -1.09
N GLU A 53 -11.66 -3.43 -1.01
CA GLU A 53 -12.63 -4.53 -1.06
C GLU A 53 -13.64 -4.44 0.09
N GLU A 54 -13.16 -4.18 1.31
CA GLU A 54 -14.04 -3.98 2.46
C GLU A 54 -14.88 -2.70 2.32
N ALA A 55 -14.36 -1.63 1.73
CA ALA A 55 -15.17 -0.46 1.38
C ALA A 55 -16.29 -0.87 0.40
N LEU A 56 -15.97 -1.53 -0.71
CA LEU A 56 -16.96 -2.01 -1.69
C LEU A 56 -18.01 -2.96 -1.10
N LYS A 57 -17.62 -3.78 -0.11
CA LYS A 57 -18.53 -4.68 0.59
C LYS A 57 -19.51 -3.94 1.51
N HIS A 58 -19.05 -2.91 2.20
CA HIS A 58 -19.82 -2.28 3.29
C HIS A 58 -20.51 -0.98 2.89
N LEU A 59 -20.07 -0.29 1.85
CA LEU A 59 -20.71 0.93 1.39
C LEU A 59 -22.15 0.71 0.88
N PRO A 60 -22.48 -0.33 0.08
CA PRO A 60 -23.87 -0.61 -0.32
C PRO A 60 -24.78 -0.81 0.89
N LEU A 61 -24.34 -1.59 1.87
CA LEU A 61 -25.08 -1.81 3.12
C LEU A 61 -25.34 -0.49 3.87
N ILE A 62 -24.37 0.44 3.87
CA ILE A 62 -24.56 1.76 4.49
C ILE A 62 -25.60 2.60 3.72
N LEU A 63 -25.62 2.53 2.38
CA LEU A 63 -26.62 3.22 1.57
C LEU A 63 -28.04 2.73 1.86
N GLU A 64 -28.19 1.44 2.14
CA GLU A 64 -29.46 0.81 2.54
C GLU A 64 -29.84 1.09 4.01
N GLY A 65 -29.06 1.90 4.73
CA GLY A 65 -29.28 2.24 6.15
C GLY A 65 -28.75 1.19 7.13
N GLY A 66 -28.18 0.10 6.64
CA GLY A 66 -27.62 -0.98 7.45
C GLY A 66 -26.33 -0.59 8.20
N THR A 67 -25.87 -1.46 9.09
CA THR A 67 -24.64 -1.28 9.87
C THR A 67 -23.64 -2.40 9.60
N PRO A 68 -22.44 -2.08 9.08
CA PRO A 68 -21.38 -3.05 8.94
C PRO A 68 -21.09 -3.77 10.25
N PRO A 69 -20.96 -5.10 10.24
CA PRO A 69 -20.61 -5.85 11.43
C PRO A 69 -19.22 -5.43 11.94
N ARG A 70 -19.05 -5.46 13.27
CA ARG A 70 -17.77 -5.10 13.89
C ARG A 70 -16.74 -6.19 13.64
N TYR A 71 -15.51 -5.81 13.24
CA TYR A 71 -14.42 -6.78 13.07
C TYR A 71 -14.10 -7.56 14.36
N SER A 72 -14.29 -6.96 15.53
CA SER A 72 -14.15 -7.64 16.82
C SER A 72 -15.11 -8.82 16.99
N VAL A 73 -16.31 -8.74 16.40
CA VAL A 73 -17.33 -9.80 16.49
C VAL A 73 -17.07 -10.88 15.44
N LEU A 74 -16.70 -10.50 14.21
CA LEU A 74 -16.54 -11.46 13.11
C LEU A 74 -15.17 -12.16 13.09
N TYR A 75 -14.13 -11.46 13.51
CA TYR A 75 -12.74 -11.92 13.33
C TYR A 75 -11.95 -11.91 14.64
N GLY A 76 -12.52 -11.44 15.75
CA GLY A 76 -11.79 -11.24 17.01
C GLY A 76 -10.99 -9.93 17.07
N GLY A 77 -11.04 -9.10 16.03
CA GLY A 77 -10.39 -7.78 16.01
C GLY A 77 -9.97 -7.37 14.60
N ILE A 78 -9.57 -6.11 14.47
CA ILE A 78 -9.01 -5.59 13.21
C ILE A 78 -7.65 -6.24 12.90
N ASP A 79 -6.84 -6.52 13.91
CA ASP A 79 -5.54 -7.15 13.73
C ASP A 79 -5.67 -8.62 13.32
N ALA A 80 -6.63 -9.34 13.90
CA ALA A 80 -6.94 -10.72 13.50
C ALA A 80 -7.48 -10.78 12.06
N PHE A 81 -8.33 -9.83 11.67
CA PHE A 81 -8.75 -9.67 10.28
C PHE A 81 -7.56 -9.40 9.35
N ASN A 82 -6.70 -8.43 9.69
CA ASN A 82 -5.52 -8.09 8.90
C ASN A 82 -4.56 -9.28 8.75
N GLY A 83 -4.29 -10.02 9.82
CA GLY A 83 -3.46 -11.22 9.79
C GLY A 83 -4.02 -12.28 8.85
N ARG A 84 -5.32 -12.57 8.97
CA ARG A 84 -6.00 -13.51 8.07
C ARG A 84 -5.94 -13.10 6.61
N MET A 85 -6.20 -11.83 6.30
CA MET A 85 -6.17 -11.35 4.91
C MET A 85 -4.75 -11.33 4.35
N THR A 86 -3.75 -11.06 5.20
CA THR A 86 -2.32 -11.13 4.83
C THR A 86 -1.93 -12.55 4.47
N GLU A 87 -2.32 -13.53 5.28
CA GLU A 87 -2.07 -14.95 5.01
C GLU A 87 -2.75 -15.40 3.71
N GLN A 88 -4.03 -15.06 3.54
CA GLN A 88 -4.79 -15.40 2.33
C GLN A 88 -4.18 -14.82 1.06
N LYS A 89 -3.77 -13.54 1.10
CA LYS A 89 -3.14 -12.89 -0.05
C LYS A 89 -1.66 -13.28 -0.18
N GLY A 90 -1.06 -13.96 0.80
CA GLY A 90 0.34 -14.38 0.75
C GLY A 90 0.70 -15.26 -0.45
N SER A 91 -0.26 -16.02 -0.98
CA SER A 91 -0.07 -16.91 -2.14
C SER A 91 -0.12 -16.21 -3.50
N PHE A 92 -0.57 -14.95 -3.58
CA PHE A 92 -0.74 -14.28 -4.86
C PHE A 92 0.61 -13.80 -5.40
N SER A 93 0.83 -13.90 -6.71
CA SER A 93 1.98 -13.28 -7.37
C SER A 93 1.91 -11.74 -7.32
N LEU A 94 3.05 -11.08 -7.60
CA LEU A 94 3.10 -9.63 -7.76
C LEU A 94 2.12 -9.14 -8.83
N SER A 95 2.08 -9.83 -9.97
CA SER A 95 1.19 -9.48 -11.09
C SER A 95 -0.29 -9.56 -10.70
N GLU A 96 -0.68 -10.61 -9.98
CA GLU A 96 -2.06 -10.75 -9.47
C GLU A 96 -2.43 -9.63 -8.50
N VAL A 97 -1.51 -9.26 -7.59
CA VAL A 97 -1.74 -8.14 -6.65
C VAL A 97 -1.89 -6.81 -7.39
N LEU A 98 -1.03 -6.51 -8.36
CA LEU A 98 -1.11 -5.27 -9.14
C LEU A 98 -2.40 -5.21 -9.98
N SER A 99 -2.78 -6.34 -10.59
CA SER A 99 -4.03 -6.45 -11.36
C SER A 99 -5.25 -6.25 -10.47
N GLN A 100 -5.29 -6.87 -9.28
CA GLN A 100 -6.38 -6.69 -8.34
C GLN A 100 -6.45 -5.26 -7.79
N LEU A 101 -5.30 -4.65 -7.47
CA LEU A 101 -5.23 -3.27 -7.01
C LEU A 101 -5.90 -2.32 -8.01
N ASP A 102 -5.54 -2.39 -9.29
CA ASP A 102 -6.15 -1.55 -10.32
C ASP A 102 -7.64 -1.86 -10.54
N HIS A 103 -8.00 -3.15 -10.60
CA HIS A 103 -9.37 -3.58 -10.84
C HIS A 103 -10.32 -3.15 -9.72
N ILE A 104 -9.94 -3.37 -8.46
CA ILE A 104 -10.74 -3.01 -7.28
C ILE A 104 -10.84 -1.49 -7.17
N HIS A 105 -9.75 -0.76 -7.40
CA HIS A 105 -9.77 0.69 -7.36
C HIS A 105 -10.76 1.28 -8.39
N ARG A 106 -10.72 0.80 -9.64
CA ARG A 106 -11.68 1.22 -10.67
C ARG A 106 -13.13 0.97 -10.26
N ARG A 107 -13.43 -0.23 -9.75
CA ARG A 107 -14.78 -0.56 -9.24
C ARG A 107 -15.22 0.35 -8.11
N LEU A 108 -14.31 0.70 -7.20
CA LEU A 108 -14.58 1.61 -6.11
C LEU A 108 -14.91 3.02 -6.63
N ILE A 109 -14.14 3.53 -7.60
CA ILE A 109 -14.43 4.83 -8.22
C ILE A 109 -15.80 4.84 -8.90
N ASP A 110 -16.10 3.81 -9.71
CA ASP A 110 -17.39 3.69 -10.40
C ASP A 110 -18.56 3.68 -9.39
N PHE A 111 -18.40 2.92 -8.31
CA PHE A 111 -19.39 2.87 -7.23
C PHE A 111 -19.59 4.24 -6.57
N ILE A 112 -18.51 4.95 -6.23
CA ILE A 112 -18.56 6.30 -5.63
C ILE A 112 -19.24 7.30 -6.58
N GLN A 113 -18.98 7.20 -7.89
CA GLN A 113 -19.63 8.05 -8.88
C GLN A 113 -21.14 7.82 -8.95
N SER A 114 -21.59 6.57 -8.76
CA SER A 114 -23.01 6.21 -8.80
C SER A 114 -23.78 6.53 -7.52
N ALA A 115 -23.08 6.77 -6.40
CA ALA A 115 -23.71 6.98 -5.10
C ALA A 115 -24.48 8.34 -5.02
N PRO A 116 -25.58 8.40 -4.24
CA PRO A 116 -26.36 9.63 -4.04
C PRO A 116 -25.53 10.80 -3.49
N GLU A 117 -25.78 12.03 -3.98
CA GLU A 117 -24.96 13.22 -3.64
C GLU A 117 -25.01 13.56 -2.13
N ASP A 118 -26.12 13.29 -1.45
CA ASP A 118 -26.30 13.55 -0.02
C ASP A 118 -25.32 12.78 0.87
N GLN A 119 -24.80 11.65 0.39
CA GLN A 119 -23.79 10.84 1.09
C GLN A 119 -22.44 11.54 1.22
N PHE A 120 -22.20 12.56 0.40
CA PHE A 120 -20.94 13.30 0.37
C PHE A 120 -20.97 14.56 1.24
N ILE A 121 -22.14 14.96 1.74
CA ILE A 121 -22.34 16.17 2.53
C ILE A 121 -22.02 15.87 4.01
N ARG A 122 -21.31 16.77 4.71
CA ARG A 122 -20.93 16.61 6.13
C ARG A 122 -20.19 15.27 6.38
N GLU A 123 -20.14 14.79 7.62
CA GLU A 123 -19.50 13.52 8.01
C GLU A 123 -20.53 12.36 8.06
N THR A 124 -21.06 11.95 6.91
CA THR A 124 -21.93 10.75 6.84
C THR A 124 -21.16 9.47 7.19
N ARG A 125 -21.91 8.40 7.52
CA ARG A 125 -21.34 7.07 7.72
C ARG A 125 -20.62 6.56 6.47
N PHE A 126 -21.17 6.86 5.29
CA PHE A 126 -20.59 6.54 3.99
C PHE A 126 -19.23 7.24 3.78
N ARG A 127 -19.19 8.56 3.96
CA ARG A 127 -17.97 9.37 3.82
C ARG A 127 -16.90 8.97 4.84
N ARG A 128 -17.30 8.69 6.09
CA ARG A 128 -16.40 8.22 7.14
C ARG A 128 -15.78 6.88 6.77
N ARG A 129 -16.58 5.93 6.26
CA ARG A 129 -16.10 4.62 5.81
C ARG A 129 -15.09 4.77 4.68
N LEU A 130 -15.45 5.54 3.63
CA LEU A 130 -14.54 5.84 2.53
C LEU A 130 -13.22 6.41 3.04
N ARG A 131 -13.25 7.42 3.91
CA ARG A 131 -12.02 8.03 4.45
C ARG A 131 -11.10 7.02 5.12
N LEU A 132 -11.65 6.17 5.98
CA LEU A 132 -10.87 5.23 6.78
C LEU A 132 -10.23 4.12 5.94
N ASP A 133 -10.89 3.72 4.86
CA ASP A 133 -10.45 2.59 4.04
C ASP A 133 -9.60 3.05 2.82
N THR A 134 -9.69 4.34 2.45
CA THR A 134 -9.13 4.86 1.17
C THR A 134 -8.20 6.06 1.39
N TYR A 135 -8.61 7.28 1.05
CA TYR A 135 -7.78 8.47 1.01
C TYR A 135 -7.23 8.95 2.35
N GLY A 136 -7.77 8.49 3.49
CA GLY A 136 -7.17 8.68 4.81
C GLY A 136 -6.19 7.56 5.21
N HIS A 137 -6.15 6.48 4.43
CA HIS A 137 -5.33 5.29 4.65
C HIS A 137 -4.11 5.25 3.73
N TYR A 138 -4.30 5.53 2.43
CA TYR A 138 -3.22 5.50 1.44
C TYR A 138 -1.98 6.32 1.86
N PRO A 139 -2.11 7.54 2.43
CA PRO A 139 -0.93 8.34 2.78
C PRO A 139 -0.01 7.66 3.81
N LYS A 140 -0.57 6.87 4.73
CA LYS A 140 0.22 6.15 5.74
C LYS A 140 1.12 5.09 5.11
N HIS A 141 0.58 4.37 4.14
CA HIS A 141 1.31 3.33 3.41
C HIS A 141 2.29 3.92 2.40
N ALA A 142 1.92 5.01 1.72
CA ALA A 142 2.81 5.75 0.85
C ALA A 142 4.05 6.24 1.64
N GLU A 143 3.84 6.82 2.82
CA GLU A 143 4.92 7.28 3.71
C GLU A 143 5.84 6.11 4.14
N GLY A 144 5.27 4.96 4.49
CA GLY A 144 6.04 3.75 4.82
C GLY A 144 6.95 3.31 3.68
N ILE A 145 6.43 3.27 2.45
CA ILE A 145 7.21 2.92 1.26
C ILE A 145 8.33 3.95 1.02
N TRP A 146 8.05 5.26 1.12
CA TRP A 146 9.07 6.30 0.95
C TRP A 146 10.22 6.17 1.96
N LYS A 147 9.88 5.99 3.24
CA LYS A 147 10.87 5.76 4.31
C LYS A 147 11.73 4.52 4.03
N TRP A 148 11.11 3.44 3.60
CA TRP A 148 11.83 2.22 3.22
C TRP A 148 12.80 2.47 2.05
N ARG A 149 12.40 3.23 1.02
CA ARG A 149 13.27 3.57 -0.11
C ARG A 149 14.49 4.38 0.31
N GLU A 150 14.31 5.34 1.21
CA GLU A 150 15.40 6.13 1.77
C GLU A 150 16.40 5.26 2.53
N GLN A 151 15.91 4.41 3.43
CA GLN A 151 16.74 3.47 4.19
C GLN A 151 17.47 2.49 3.26
N ARG A 152 16.77 1.97 2.24
CA ARG A 152 17.34 1.09 1.23
C ARG A 152 18.52 1.77 0.51
N ARG A 153 18.35 3.00 0.02
CA ARG A 153 19.43 3.77 -0.62
C ARG A 153 20.62 3.98 0.31
N ALA A 154 20.37 4.31 1.58
CA ALA A 154 21.42 4.48 2.57
C ALA A 154 22.24 3.19 2.78
N ARG A 155 21.56 2.04 2.95
CA ARG A 155 22.22 0.72 3.08
C ARG A 155 23.08 0.38 1.86
N PHE A 156 22.59 0.65 0.64
CA PHE A 156 23.37 0.42 -0.58
C PHE A 156 24.62 1.32 -0.64
N ALA A 157 24.49 2.60 -0.27
CA ALA A 157 25.62 3.51 -0.26
C ALA A 157 26.70 3.11 0.77
N GLU A 158 26.28 2.67 1.95
CA GLU A 158 27.18 2.17 3.00
C GLU A 158 27.91 0.89 2.54
N ARG A 159 27.18 -0.07 1.95
CA ARG A 159 27.77 -1.31 1.43
C ARG A 159 28.82 -1.05 0.36
N ARG A 160 28.54 -0.16 -0.60
CA ARG A 160 29.52 0.21 -1.64
C ARG A 160 30.79 0.85 -1.05
N ARG A 161 30.65 1.73 -0.07
CA ARG A 161 31.81 2.32 0.62
C ARG A 161 32.64 1.26 1.34
N ALA A 162 32.00 0.30 1.99
CA ALA A 162 32.72 -0.80 2.65
C ALA A 162 33.46 -1.70 1.64
N GLU A 163 32.84 -2.00 0.49
CA GLU A 163 33.47 -2.76 -0.59
C GLU A 163 34.68 -2.02 -1.21
N GLU A 164 34.60 -0.70 -1.41
CA GLU A 164 35.71 0.15 -1.88
C GLU A 164 36.88 0.21 -0.88
N ILE A 165 36.60 0.23 0.43
CA ILE A 165 37.65 0.19 1.47
C ILE A 165 38.39 -1.15 1.45
N ILE A 166 37.66 -2.27 1.35
CA ILE A 166 38.25 -3.61 1.28
C ILE A 166 39.17 -3.74 0.06
N ASP A 167 38.72 -3.27 -1.12
CA ASP A 167 39.52 -3.33 -2.35
C ASP A 167 40.82 -2.52 -2.26
N ARG A 168 40.78 -1.37 -1.57
CA ARG A 168 41.97 -0.51 -1.37
C ARG A 168 43.01 -1.12 -0.42
N ASP A 169 42.57 -1.94 0.53
CA ASP A 169 43.43 -2.54 1.56
C ASP A 169 43.91 -3.96 1.18
N LEU A 170 43.55 -4.48 0.00
CA LEU A 170 44.12 -5.72 -0.52
C LEU A 170 45.61 -5.53 -0.86
N PRO A 171 46.52 -6.38 -0.36
CA PRO A 171 47.94 -6.27 -0.68
C PRO A 171 48.17 -6.48 -2.18
N PHE A 172 48.94 -5.60 -2.80
CA PHE A 172 49.37 -5.75 -4.18
C PHE A 172 50.27 -6.98 -4.31
N ILE A 173 49.72 -8.11 -4.75
CA ILE A 173 50.51 -9.31 -5.03
C ILE A 173 51.25 -9.05 -6.35
N ASN A 174 52.56 -8.77 -6.27
CA ASN A 174 53.42 -8.65 -7.44
C ASN A 174 53.59 -10.04 -8.08
N PRO A 175 53.11 -10.26 -9.33
CA PRO A 175 53.23 -11.55 -10.00
C PRO A 175 54.67 -11.90 -10.42
N ASN A 176 55.64 -11.00 -10.24
CA ASN A 176 57.05 -11.19 -10.60
C ASN A 176 57.98 -11.31 -9.36
N GLY A 177 57.53 -11.94 -8.27
CA GLY A 177 58.40 -12.27 -7.13
C GLY A 177 59.58 -13.16 -7.56
N PRO A 178 60.79 -13.01 -6.98
CA PRO A 178 61.99 -13.70 -7.46
C PRO A 178 61.88 -15.22 -7.26
N ILE A 179 62.40 -15.95 -8.25
CA ILE A 179 62.53 -17.42 -8.33
C ILE A 179 63.46 -17.93 -7.24
#